data_AF-A0A3N1JFL9-F1
#
_entry.id   AF-A0A3N1JFL9-F1
#
_cell.length_a   1.000
_cell.length_b   1.000
_cell.length_c   1.000
_cell.angle_alpha   90.00
_cell.angle_beta   90.00
_cell.angle_gamma   90.00
#
_symmetry.space_group_name_H-M   'P 1'
#
loop_
_entity.id
_entity.type
_entity.pdbx_description
1 polymer ?
#
loop_
_entity_poly.entity_id
_entity_poly.type
_entity_poly.pdbx_seq_one_letter_code
_entity_poly.pdbx_strand_id
1 'polypeptide(L)'
;MLTDADLHAALRTAATRWRRSDPAREDASDYRIADLRATPGAADVLLAQRDDATARLSIGLPASGAPQYWLYAEPEDAADWVGQLLVWIDEEVFTGGLGPACTRELRGDESYVIVTNYGWQLTDGAEHARLTAAAGPLGWHGAGTL
;
A
#
# COMPACT_ATOMS: atom_id res chain seq x y z
N MET A 1 -19.01 9.13 6.81
CA MET A 1 -17.58 9.23 7.20
C MET A 1 -17.10 7.81 7.41
N LEU A 2 -16.05 7.40 6.69
CA LEU A 2 -15.49 6.05 6.77
C LEU A 2 -14.82 5.85 8.13
N THR A 3 -15.16 4.78 8.83
CA THR A 3 -14.54 4.45 10.12
C THR A 3 -13.41 3.44 9.92
N ASP A 4 -12.43 3.44 10.83
CA ASP A 4 -11.36 2.44 10.82
C ASP A 4 -11.90 1.01 10.82
N ALA A 5 -12.97 0.77 11.58
CA ALA A 5 -13.62 -0.54 11.67
C ALA A 5 -14.21 -0.99 10.32
N ASP A 6 -14.85 -0.08 9.59
CA ASP A 6 -15.43 -0.39 8.26
C ASP A 6 -14.32 -0.70 7.25
N LEU A 7 -13.25 0.09 7.26
CA LEU A 7 -12.09 -0.09 6.38
C LEU A 7 -11.34 -1.40 6.67
N HIS A 8 -11.12 -1.73 7.94
CA HIS A 8 -10.53 -3.02 8.32
C HIS A 8 -11.42 -4.21 7.94
N ALA A 9 -12.75 -4.09 8.08
CA ALA A 9 -13.68 -5.15 7.67
C ALA A 9 -13.67 -5.36 6.15
N ALA A 10 -13.64 -4.28 5.37
CA ALA A 10 -13.53 -4.33 3.92
C ALA A 10 -12.19 -4.96 3.48
N LEU A 11 -11.08 -4.56 4.11
CA LEU A 11 -9.75 -5.15 3.85
C LEU A 11 -9.71 -6.65 4.12
N ARG A 12 -10.27 -7.11 5.25
CA ARG A 12 -10.35 -8.55 5.57
C ARG A 12 -11.13 -9.33 4.51
N THR A 13 -12.20 -8.73 3.99
CA THR A 13 -13.01 -9.35 2.92
C THR A 13 -12.19 -9.51 1.64
N ALA A 14 -11.37 -8.52 1.31
CA ALA A 14 -10.52 -8.53 0.11
C ALA A 14 -9.26 -9.43 0.24
N ALA A 15 -8.73 -9.63 1.45
CA ALA A 15 -7.45 -10.30 1.70
C ALA A 15 -7.36 -11.78 1.24
N THR A 16 -8.49 -12.42 0.97
CA THR A 16 -8.54 -13.88 0.74
C THR A 16 -8.13 -14.32 -0.68
N ARG A 17 -7.96 -13.39 -1.63
CA ARG A 17 -7.77 -13.70 -3.04
C ARG A 17 -6.37 -13.36 -3.52
N TRP A 18 -5.82 -14.22 -4.38
CA TRP A 18 -4.65 -13.87 -5.18
C TRP A 18 -5.01 -12.75 -6.15
N ARG A 19 -4.17 -11.73 -6.18
CA ARG A 19 -4.20 -10.66 -7.16
C ARG A 19 -3.22 -11.00 -8.27
N ARG A 20 -3.68 -10.81 -9.51
CA ARG A 20 -3.00 -11.24 -10.73
C ARG A 20 -2.90 -10.06 -11.68
N SER A 21 -1.76 -9.92 -12.33
CA SER A 21 -1.57 -8.95 -13.41
C SER A 21 -2.28 -9.39 -14.70
N ASP A 22 -2.26 -10.70 -14.98
CA ASP A 22 -2.98 -11.35 -16.08
C ASP A 22 -3.90 -12.45 -15.53
N PRO A 23 -5.24 -12.36 -15.69
CA PRO A 23 -6.15 -13.42 -15.27
C PRO A 23 -5.88 -14.78 -15.93
N ALA A 24 -5.30 -14.80 -17.14
CA ALA A 24 -5.05 -16.00 -17.93
C ALA A 24 -3.75 -16.73 -17.57
N ARG A 25 -2.85 -16.12 -16.79
CA ARG A 25 -1.55 -16.68 -16.44
C ARG A 25 -1.22 -16.46 -14.97
N GLU A 26 -0.55 -17.41 -14.35
CA GLU A 26 0.09 -17.17 -13.06
C GLU A 26 1.46 -16.51 -13.29
N ASP A 27 1.76 -15.50 -12.48
CA ASP A 27 3.05 -14.79 -12.50
C ASP A 27 3.74 -14.89 -11.14
N ALA A 28 5.08 -14.83 -11.13
CA ALA A 28 5.85 -14.83 -9.88
C ALA A 28 5.47 -13.63 -9.00
N SER A 29 5.11 -12.51 -9.63
CA SER A 29 4.72 -11.28 -8.95
C SER A 29 3.28 -11.29 -8.42
N ASP A 30 2.46 -12.29 -8.77
CA ASP A 30 1.12 -12.47 -8.19
C ASP A 30 1.23 -12.47 -6.67
N TYR A 31 0.36 -11.73 -5.98
CA TYR A 31 0.44 -11.56 -4.54
C TYR A 31 -0.92 -11.73 -3.85
N ARG A 32 -0.88 -11.89 -2.53
CA ARG A 32 -2.06 -11.83 -1.67
C ARG A 32 -1.73 -11.07 -0.39
N ILE A 33 -2.76 -10.63 0.32
CA ILE A 33 -2.62 -10.14 1.69
C ILE A 33 -2.57 -11.37 2.61
N ALA A 34 -1.40 -11.69 3.13
CA ALA A 34 -1.15 -12.86 3.97
C ALA A 34 -1.46 -12.61 5.46
N ASP A 35 -1.34 -11.36 5.92
CA ASP A 35 -1.68 -10.93 7.27
C ASP A 35 -2.20 -9.49 7.24
N LEU A 36 -3.13 -9.16 8.13
CA LEU A 36 -3.70 -7.83 8.30
C LEU A 36 -3.85 -7.54 9.79
N ARG A 37 -3.18 -6.48 10.26
CA ARG A 37 -3.30 -6.00 11.63
C ARG A 37 -3.99 -4.65 11.63
N ALA A 38 -5.05 -4.58 12.42
CA ALA A 38 -5.77 -3.34 12.69
C ALA A 38 -4.99 -2.56 13.75
N THR A 39 -4.56 -1.35 13.41
CA THR A 39 -3.94 -0.41 14.34
C THR A 39 -4.77 0.88 14.36
N PRO A 40 -4.82 1.63 15.48
CA PRO A 40 -5.56 2.89 15.51
C PRO A 40 -5.03 3.85 14.44
N GLY A 41 -5.89 4.26 13.50
CA GLY A 41 -5.51 5.17 12.42
C GLY A 41 -4.65 4.55 11.32
N ALA A 42 -4.41 3.24 11.30
CA ALA A 42 -3.62 2.58 10.27
C ALA A 42 -4.08 1.13 10.00
N ALA A 43 -3.65 0.58 8.86
CA ALA A 43 -3.78 -0.82 8.49
C ALA A 43 -2.41 -1.37 8.12
N ASP A 44 -1.92 -2.33 8.91
CA ASP A 44 -0.66 -3.01 8.67
C ASP A 44 -0.92 -4.28 7.85
N VAL A 45 -0.54 -4.28 6.58
CA VAL A 45 -0.75 -5.38 5.64
C VAL A 45 0.56 -6.10 5.34
N LEU A 46 0.56 -7.42 5.41
CA LEU A 46 1.65 -8.24 4.88
C LEU A 46 1.24 -8.74 3.50
N LEU A 47 2.01 -8.38 2.50
CA LEU A 47 1.90 -8.93 1.15
C LEU A 47 2.84 -10.12 1.02
N ALA A 48 2.35 -11.19 0.39
CA ALA A 48 3.15 -12.35 0.03
C ALA A 48 2.98 -12.66 -1.46
N GLN A 49 4.09 -12.69 -2.18
CA GLN A 49 4.17 -13.08 -3.59
C GLN A 49 4.31 -14.61 -3.72
N ARG A 50 4.15 -15.12 -4.95
CA ARG A 50 4.28 -16.57 -5.23
C ARG A 50 5.72 -17.08 -5.21
N ASP A 51 6.70 -16.20 -5.37
CA ASP A 51 8.14 -16.50 -5.29
C ASP A 51 8.69 -16.41 -3.86
N ASP A 52 7.80 -16.46 -2.86
CA ASP A 52 8.07 -16.34 -1.43
C ASP A 52 8.57 -14.96 -0.97
N ALA A 53 8.61 -13.95 -1.85
CA ALA A 53 8.89 -12.59 -1.44
C ALA A 53 7.76 -12.04 -0.55
N THR A 54 8.14 -11.35 0.53
CA THR A 54 7.19 -10.73 1.45
C THR A 54 7.56 -9.28 1.78
N ALA A 55 6.53 -8.49 2.06
CA ALA A 55 6.68 -7.09 2.39
C ALA A 55 5.52 -6.65 3.26
N ARG A 56 5.84 -5.97 4.37
CA ARG A 56 4.82 -5.34 5.22
C ARG A 56 4.68 -3.87 4.84
N LEU A 57 3.45 -3.38 4.76
CA LEU A 57 3.13 -1.99 4.49
C LEU A 57 2.20 -1.49 5.59
N SER A 58 2.43 -0.26 6.06
CA SER A 58 1.55 0.45 6.99
C SER A 58 0.79 1.52 6.22
N ILE A 59 -0.53 1.35 6.06
CA ILE A 59 -1.39 2.29 5.35
C ILE A 59 -2.12 3.16 6.37
N GLY A 60 -1.87 4.47 6.38
CA GLY A 60 -2.62 5.40 7.21
C GLY A 60 -4.09 5.45 6.79
N LEU A 61 -5.00 5.45 7.76
CA LEU A 61 -6.45 5.52 7.52
C LEU A 61 -6.95 6.97 7.54
N PRO A 62 -8.04 7.30 6.82
CA PRO A 62 -8.59 8.66 6.78
C PRO A 62 -8.86 9.29 8.15
N ALA A 63 -9.31 8.51 9.13
CA ALA A 63 -9.64 9.02 10.47
C ALA A 63 -8.42 9.52 11.25
N SER A 64 -7.21 9.09 10.89
CA SER A 64 -5.96 9.59 11.48
C SER A 64 -5.55 10.97 10.97
N GLY A 65 -6.22 11.48 9.93
CA GLY A 65 -5.76 12.65 9.17
C GLY A 65 -4.55 12.35 8.27
N ALA A 66 -4.13 11.09 8.16
CA ALA A 66 -3.11 10.68 7.21
C ALA A 66 -3.58 10.96 5.78
N PRO A 67 -2.78 11.66 4.97
CA PRO A 67 -3.17 11.99 3.62
C PRO A 67 -3.23 10.74 2.73
N GLN A 68 -4.20 10.70 1.82
CA GLN A 68 -4.55 9.54 0.99
C GLN A 68 -4.23 9.80 -0.48
N TYR A 69 -2.98 10.15 -0.80
CA TYR A 69 -2.58 10.62 -2.13
C TYR A 69 -2.71 9.59 -3.26
N TRP A 70 -2.87 8.32 -2.91
CA TRP A 70 -3.08 7.22 -3.83
C TRP A 70 -4.56 7.05 -4.23
N LEU A 71 -5.50 7.80 -3.61
CA LEU A 71 -6.90 7.80 -4.05
C LEU A 71 -7.02 8.44 -5.42
N TYR A 72 -7.69 7.74 -6.34
CA TYR A 72 -8.03 8.23 -7.67
C TYR A 72 -9.26 9.15 -7.64
N ALA A 73 -10.17 8.94 -6.69
CA ALA A 73 -11.36 9.74 -6.45
C ALA A 73 -11.81 9.64 -4.98
N GLU A 74 -12.68 10.56 -4.54
CA GLU A 74 -13.33 10.46 -3.23
C GLU A 74 -14.14 9.16 -3.15
N PRO A 75 -13.88 8.27 -2.17
CA PRO A 75 -14.51 6.97 -2.11
C PRO A 75 -15.98 7.07 -1.67
N GLU A 76 -16.87 6.34 -2.34
CA GLU A 76 -18.29 6.29 -1.98
C GLU A 76 -18.52 5.52 -0.66
N ASP A 77 -17.76 4.44 -0.45
CA ASP A 77 -17.83 3.59 0.73
C ASP A 77 -16.48 2.91 1.05
N ALA A 78 -16.46 2.04 2.07
CA ALA A 78 -15.25 1.34 2.49
C ALA A 78 -14.75 0.32 1.44
N ALA A 79 -15.66 -0.26 0.65
CA ALA A 79 -15.29 -1.22 -0.39
C ALA A 79 -14.65 -0.49 -1.58
N ASP A 80 -15.14 0.69 -1.94
CA ASP A 80 -14.54 1.56 -2.95
C ASP A 80 -13.14 2.04 -2.52
N TRP A 81 -12.99 2.52 -1.27
CA TRP A 81 -11.67 2.87 -0.72
C TRP A 81 -10.67 1.69 -0.79
N VAL A 82 -11.11 0.48 -0.42
CA VAL A 82 -10.28 -0.73 -0.52
C VAL A 82 -9.99 -1.09 -1.97
N GLY A 83 -10.96 -0.91 -2.87
CA GLY A 83 -10.77 -1.11 -4.30
C GLY A 83 -9.65 -0.24 -4.85
N GLN A 84 -9.68 1.06 -4.55
CA GLN A 84 -8.64 2.01 -4.96
C GLN A 84 -7.28 1.68 -4.33
N LEU A 85 -7.25 1.30 -3.04
CA LEU A 85 -6.01 0.87 -2.38
C LEU A 85 -5.38 -0.34 -3.07
N LEU A 86 -6.20 -1.33 -3.45
CA LEU A 86 -5.69 -2.55 -4.08
C LEU A 86 -5.19 -2.29 -5.50
N VAL A 87 -5.81 -1.37 -6.25
CA VAL A 87 -5.27 -0.92 -7.54
C VAL A 87 -3.91 -0.27 -7.34
N TRP A 88 -3.78 0.61 -6.35
CA TRP A 88 -2.50 1.20 -6.01
C TRP A 88 -1.46 0.12 -5.66
N ILE A 89 -1.78 -0.84 -4.77
CA ILE A 89 -0.85 -1.94 -4.45
C ILE A 89 -0.53 -2.79 -5.70
N ASP A 90 -1.49 -3.05 -6.60
CA ASP A 90 -1.24 -3.80 -7.84
C ASP A 90 -0.16 -3.09 -8.70
N GLU A 91 -0.27 -1.77 -8.87
CA GLU A 91 0.73 -0.97 -9.58
C GLU A 91 2.11 -1.05 -8.91
N GLU A 92 2.15 -0.97 -7.58
CA GLU A 92 3.38 -1.05 -6.79
C GLU A 92 4.05 -2.45 -6.89
N VAL A 93 3.27 -3.52 -6.73
CA VAL A 93 3.80 -4.90 -6.70
C VAL A 93 4.25 -5.35 -8.09
N PHE A 94 3.45 -5.11 -9.13
CA PHE A 94 3.74 -5.58 -10.48
C PHE A 94 4.83 -4.77 -11.18
N THR A 95 5.19 -3.61 -10.65
CA THR A 95 6.39 -2.85 -11.05
C THR A 95 7.64 -3.23 -10.25
N GLY A 96 7.54 -4.25 -9.39
CA GLY A 96 8.66 -4.85 -8.68
C GLY A 96 9.00 -4.19 -7.34
N GLY A 97 8.13 -3.35 -6.79
CA GLY A 97 8.51 -2.60 -5.59
C GLY A 97 8.33 -3.33 -4.25
N LEU A 98 7.99 -4.63 -4.26
CA LEU A 98 8.29 -5.50 -3.12
C LEU A 98 9.75 -6.02 -3.16
N GLY A 99 10.47 -5.74 -4.24
CA GLY A 99 11.83 -6.19 -4.47
C GLY A 99 12.90 -5.51 -3.60
N PRO A 100 14.14 -6.01 -3.66
CA PRO A 100 15.25 -5.54 -2.82
C PRO A 100 15.73 -4.11 -3.14
N ALA A 101 15.29 -3.53 -4.24
CA ALA A 101 15.64 -2.16 -4.63
C ALA A 101 14.86 -1.08 -3.86
N CYS A 102 13.77 -1.44 -3.18
CA CYS A 102 12.96 -0.49 -2.42
C CYS A 102 13.56 -0.15 -1.07
N THR A 103 13.35 1.08 -0.61
CA THR A 103 13.74 1.50 0.73
C THR A 103 12.88 0.77 1.76
N ARG A 104 13.53 0.23 2.79
CA ARG A 104 12.87 -0.54 3.85
C ARG A 104 13.27 -0.03 5.21
N GLU A 105 12.35 -0.16 6.14
CA GLU A 105 12.56 0.12 7.56
C GLU A 105 12.39 -1.18 8.34
N LEU A 106 13.29 -1.44 9.28
CA LEU A 106 13.14 -2.56 10.22
C LEU A 106 12.46 -2.05 11.48
N ARG A 107 11.32 -2.66 11.83
CA ARG A 107 10.61 -2.42 13.08
C ARG A 107 10.53 -3.74 13.84
N GLY A 108 11.42 -3.91 14.82
CA GLY A 108 11.65 -5.22 15.44
C GLY A 108 12.19 -6.21 14.40
N ASP A 109 11.55 -7.39 14.29
CA ASP A 109 11.93 -8.45 13.34
C ASP A 109 11.21 -8.33 11.99
N GLU A 110 10.41 -7.27 11.78
CA GLU A 110 9.62 -7.09 10.58
C GLU A 110 10.22 -6.03 9.65
N SER A 111 10.26 -6.36 8.35
CA SER A 111 10.72 -5.46 7.31
C SER A 111 9.54 -4.79 6.63
N TYR A 112 9.39 -3.49 6.92
CA TYR A 112 8.38 -2.64 6.32
C TYR A 112 8.96 -2.01 5.06
N VAL A 113 8.23 -2.11 3.95
CA VAL A 113 8.56 -1.31 2.78
C VAL A 113 8.10 0.10 3.03
N ILE A 114 9.00 1.06 2.81
CA ILE A 114 8.68 2.46 2.94
C ILE A 114 7.89 2.84 1.68
N VAL A 115 6.60 3.09 1.88
CA VAL A 115 5.70 3.54 0.83
C VAL A 115 6.10 4.94 0.40
N THR A 116 6.52 5.09 -0.84
CA THR A 116 6.71 6.39 -1.49
C THR A 116 5.45 6.69 -2.29
N ASN A 117 4.98 7.94 -2.33
CA ASN A 117 3.80 8.25 -3.13
C ASN A 117 4.08 8.07 -4.63
N TYR A 118 3.08 7.51 -5.32
CA TYR A 118 3.03 7.27 -6.76
C TYR A 118 4.16 6.39 -7.29
N GLY A 119 3.88 5.09 -7.36
CA GLY A 119 4.54 4.12 -8.22
C GLY A 119 6.02 3.99 -7.93
N TRP A 120 6.41 2.89 -7.30
CA TRP A 120 7.79 2.48 -7.12
C TRP A 120 8.61 2.47 -8.42
N GLN A 121 7.97 2.61 -9.60
CA GLN A 121 8.50 3.42 -10.69
C GLN A 121 7.37 4.14 -11.47
N LEU A 122 7.40 5.48 -11.54
CA LEU A 122 6.72 6.21 -12.62
C LEU A 122 7.58 6.19 -13.89
N THR A 123 6.92 5.96 -15.03
CA THR A 123 7.46 6.21 -16.38
C THR A 123 7.69 7.71 -16.65
N ASP A 124 7.10 8.60 -15.85
CA ASP A 124 7.31 10.06 -15.89
C ASP A 124 8.05 10.57 -14.64
N GLY A 125 9.37 10.74 -14.78
CA GLY A 125 10.22 11.23 -13.70
C GLY A 125 9.96 12.68 -13.29
N ALA A 126 9.33 13.52 -14.12
CA ALA A 126 9.08 14.91 -13.78
C ALA A 126 7.94 15.05 -12.75
N GLU A 127 6.88 14.27 -12.92
CA GLU A 127 5.77 14.24 -11.97
C GLU A 127 6.18 13.60 -10.64
N HIS A 128 7.00 12.53 -10.69
CA HIS A 128 7.60 11.94 -9.50
C HIS A 128 8.42 12.96 -8.70
N ALA A 129 9.25 13.76 -9.37
CA ALA A 129 10.04 14.79 -8.72
C ALA A 129 9.18 15.91 -8.10
N ARG A 130 8.13 16.36 -8.81
CA ARG A 130 7.21 17.39 -8.32
C ARG A 130 6.50 16.96 -7.04
N LEU A 131 6.00 15.72 -7.01
CA LEU A 131 5.25 15.17 -5.88
C LEU A 131 6.16 14.80 -4.70
N THR A 132 7.38 14.34 -4.97
CA THR A 132 8.43 14.12 -3.95
C THR A 132 8.82 15.44 -3.28
N ALA A 133 8.97 16.52 -4.05
CA ALA A 133 9.27 17.85 -3.49
C ALA A 133 8.12 18.40 -2.65
N ALA A 134 6.87 18.19 -3.06
CA ALA A 134 5.70 18.60 -2.29
C ALA A 134 5.60 17.86 -0.94
N ALA A 135 6.15 16.64 -0.85
CA ALA A 135 6.20 15.82 0.37
C ALA A 135 7.05 16.41 1.49
N GLY A 136 8.06 17.20 1.13
CA GLY A 136 9.09 17.62 2.07
C GLY A 136 10.03 16.49 2.49
N PRO A 137 10.97 16.77 3.42
CA PRO A 137 12.11 15.90 3.73
C PRO A 137 11.75 14.60 4.46
N LEU A 138 10.56 14.55 5.07
CA LEU A 138 10.03 13.36 5.73
C LEU A 138 9.12 12.56 4.81
N GLY A 139 9.06 12.90 3.52
CA GLY A 139 8.08 12.36 2.61
C GLY A 139 6.65 12.60 3.10
N TRP A 140 5.72 11.86 2.53
CA TRP A 140 4.32 11.88 2.94
C TRP A 140 4.01 10.84 4.04
N HIS A 141 5.04 10.37 4.76
CA HIS A 141 4.99 9.27 5.71
C HIS A 141 4.15 9.53 6.98
N GLY A 142 3.41 10.65 7.02
CA GLY A 142 2.77 11.16 8.22
C GLY A 142 3.82 11.57 9.25
N ALA A 143 3.58 12.66 9.95
CA ALA A 143 4.34 12.97 11.16
C ALA A 143 3.91 12.00 12.28
N GLY A 144 4.19 10.71 12.12
CA GLY A 144 4.19 9.73 13.20
C GLY A 144 5.58 9.77 13.83
N THR A 145 5.66 10.27 15.04
CA THR A 145 6.92 10.39 15.78
C THR A 145 7.57 9.01 15.95
N LEU A 146 8.79 8.89 15.43
CA LEU A 146 9.94 8.07 15.89
C LEU A 146 9.71 6.64 16.36
#